data_AF-A0A3D1RFI6-F1
#
_entry.id   AF-A0A3D1RFI6-F1
#
_cell.length_a   1.000
_cell.length_b   1.000
_cell.length_c   1.000
_cell.angle_alpha   90.00
_cell.angle_beta   90.00
_cell.angle_gamma   90.00
#
_symmetry.space_group_name_H-M   'P 1'
#
loop_
_entity.id
_entity.type
_entity.pdbx_description
1 polymer ?
#
loop_
_entity_poly.entity_id
_entity_poly.type
_entity_poly.pdbx_seq_one_letter_code
_entity_poly.pdbx_strand_id
1 'polypeptide(L)'
;DVWLKSGTDKLLMMKQATTMMLCAEDLGMVPSMVPGVLEKMDVLSLYVERMPHRMEERFAYPAHAPYISVVTPSTHDMEPIALWWQQHPGDAQYYYQHVLQQEGPVPAVCTPELVKLILQRQLHSPAMWVVFLLQDVLIADKDLHIEDPTHYRINDPGNDDHVWDYRVHITVEELSDQQALAGKLHKWIRKSGRA
;
A
#
# COMPACT_ATOMS: atom_id res chain seq x y z
N ASP A 1 -22.44 6.89 -22.25
CA ASP A 1 -23.12 8.16 -21.91
C ASP A 1 -23.94 8.17 -20.62
N VAL A 2 -24.96 7.34 -20.42
CA VAL A 2 -25.83 7.45 -19.23
C VAL A 2 -25.07 7.27 -17.90
N TRP A 3 -24.24 6.24 -17.81
CA TRP A 3 -23.41 5.96 -16.62
C TRP A 3 -22.40 7.07 -16.33
N LEU A 4 -21.74 7.58 -17.37
CA LEU A 4 -20.78 8.68 -17.23
C LEU A 4 -21.46 9.92 -16.66
N LYS A 5 -22.57 10.32 -17.29
CA LYS A 5 -23.33 11.51 -16.88
C LYS A 5 -23.87 11.35 -15.45
N SER A 6 -24.59 10.26 -15.17
CA SER A 6 -25.19 10.03 -13.86
C SER A 6 -24.14 9.90 -12.75
N GLY A 7 -23.02 9.22 -13.01
CA GLY A 7 -21.91 9.11 -12.07
C GLY A 7 -21.24 10.45 -11.80
N THR A 8 -20.99 11.22 -12.86
CA THR A 8 -20.40 12.57 -12.77
C THR A 8 -21.28 13.50 -11.94
N ASP A 9 -22.60 13.53 -12.19
CA ASP A 9 -23.53 14.40 -11.46
C ASP A 9 -23.53 14.07 -9.95
N LYS A 10 -23.51 12.77 -9.60
CA LYS A 10 -23.47 12.31 -8.20
C LYS A 10 -22.14 12.63 -7.52
N LEU A 11 -21.02 12.38 -8.18
CA LEU A 11 -19.69 12.69 -7.65
C LEU A 11 -19.51 14.20 -7.47
N LEU A 12 -20.01 15.02 -8.39
CA LEU A 12 -19.97 16.47 -8.26
C LEU A 12 -20.77 16.94 -7.04
N MET A 13 -21.97 16.39 -6.82
CA MET A 13 -22.78 16.69 -5.64
C MET A 13 -22.04 16.31 -4.35
N MET A 14 -21.41 15.14 -4.29
CA MET A 14 -20.60 14.72 -3.14
C MET A 14 -19.39 15.64 -2.92
N LYS A 15 -18.65 16.02 -3.97
CA LYS A 15 -17.52 16.95 -3.90
C LYS A 15 -17.95 18.32 -3.39
N GLN A 16 -19.11 18.82 -3.78
CA GLN A 16 -19.63 20.11 -3.33
C GLN A 16 -20.14 20.10 -1.88
N ALA A 17 -20.45 18.93 -1.34
CA ALA A 17 -21.00 18.78 0.02
C ALA A 17 -19.92 18.79 1.12
N THR A 18 -18.63 18.81 0.76
CA THR A 18 -17.53 18.71 1.73
C THR A 18 -16.30 19.50 1.29
N THR A 19 -15.48 19.91 2.25
CA THR A 19 -14.12 20.42 2.01
C THR A 19 -13.06 19.34 2.20
N MET A 20 -13.46 18.10 2.52
CA MET A 20 -12.55 16.98 2.66
C MET A 20 -11.98 16.55 1.31
N MET A 21 -10.73 16.10 1.31
CA MET A 21 -10.12 15.45 0.15
C MET A 21 -10.81 14.10 -0.09
N LEU A 22 -11.20 13.86 -1.34
CA LEU A 22 -11.83 12.60 -1.74
C LEU A 22 -10.77 11.63 -2.25
N CYS A 23 -10.85 10.39 -1.79
CA CYS A 23 -10.05 9.28 -2.29
C CYS A 23 -11.01 8.19 -2.78
N ALA A 24 -10.81 7.71 -3.99
CA ALA A 24 -11.52 6.57 -4.54
C ALA A 24 -10.72 5.30 -4.26
N GLU A 25 -11.41 4.26 -3.79
CA GLU A 25 -10.91 2.89 -3.91
C GLU A 25 -11.33 2.40 -5.30
N ASP A 26 -10.47 2.64 -6.28
CA ASP A 26 -10.69 2.35 -7.70
C ASP A 26 -9.88 1.13 -8.17
N LEU A 27 -9.93 0.07 -7.36
CA LEU A 27 -9.21 -1.17 -7.61
C LEU A 27 -10.04 -2.15 -8.46
N GLY A 28 -9.34 -3.09 -9.10
CA GLY A 28 -9.95 -4.18 -9.85
C GLY A 28 -10.43 -3.79 -11.25
N MET A 29 -11.54 -4.39 -11.68
CA MET A 29 -12.11 -4.21 -13.02
C MET A 29 -12.91 -2.90 -13.10
N VAL A 30 -12.20 -1.78 -13.22
CA VAL A 30 -12.81 -0.45 -13.37
C VAL A 30 -13.00 -0.11 -14.86
N PRO A 31 -14.17 0.43 -15.26
CA PRO A 31 -14.38 0.90 -16.62
C PRO A 31 -13.37 1.97 -17.04
N SER A 32 -12.92 1.95 -18.30
CA SER A 32 -11.87 2.85 -18.83
C SER A 32 -12.16 4.35 -18.70
N MET A 33 -13.43 4.72 -18.50
CA MET A 33 -13.87 6.09 -18.27
C MET A 33 -13.57 6.60 -16.85
N VAL A 34 -13.41 5.72 -15.86
CA VAL A 34 -13.30 6.08 -14.44
C VAL A 34 -12.04 6.89 -14.14
N PRO A 35 -10.82 6.48 -14.57
CA PRO A 35 -9.61 7.24 -14.27
C PRO A 35 -9.69 8.71 -14.71
N GLY A 36 -10.20 8.96 -15.93
CA GLY A 36 -10.35 10.31 -16.45
C GLY A 36 -11.45 11.15 -15.78
N VAL A 37 -12.43 10.52 -15.10
CA VAL A 37 -13.42 11.23 -14.28
C VAL A 37 -12.81 11.62 -12.94
N LEU A 38 -12.12 10.70 -12.28
CA LEU A 38 -11.47 10.95 -10.99
C LEU A 38 -10.43 12.07 -11.11
N GLU A 39 -9.61 12.03 -12.15
CA GLU A 39 -8.61 13.07 -12.43
C GLU A 39 -9.26 14.45 -12.63
N LYS A 40 -10.30 14.56 -13.47
CA LYS A 40 -11.03 15.83 -13.70
C LYS A 40 -11.71 16.38 -12.45
N MET A 41 -11.97 15.51 -11.47
CA MET A 41 -12.61 15.86 -10.21
C MET A 41 -11.62 16.01 -9.07
N ASP A 42 -10.32 15.94 -9.31
CA ASP A 42 -9.27 15.98 -8.28
C ASP A 42 -9.50 14.94 -7.16
N VAL A 43 -10.08 13.79 -7.51
CA VAL A 43 -10.27 12.67 -6.57
C VAL A 43 -9.05 11.78 -6.65
N LEU A 44 -8.42 11.51 -5.51
CA LEU A 44 -7.22 10.67 -5.45
C LEU A 44 -7.56 9.24 -5.83
N SER A 45 -6.81 8.68 -6.77
CA SER A 45 -6.86 7.27 -7.12
C SER A 45 -6.01 6.45 -6.12
N LEU A 46 -6.43 5.23 -5.81
CA LEU A 46 -5.68 4.31 -4.98
C LEU A 46 -4.73 3.47 -5.84
N TYR A 47 -3.43 3.68 -5.65
CA TYR A 47 -2.35 3.03 -6.40
C TYR A 47 -1.67 1.97 -5.53
N VAL A 48 -2.21 0.74 -5.58
CA VAL A 48 -1.68 -0.40 -4.82
C VAL A 48 -0.66 -1.16 -5.65
N GLU A 49 0.57 -1.27 -5.15
CA GLU A 49 1.68 -1.93 -5.86
C GLU A 49 1.36 -3.37 -6.27
N ARG A 50 0.70 -4.14 -5.40
CA ARG A 50 0.31 -5.52 -5.69
C ARG A 50 -1.03 -5.67 -6.44
N MET A 51 -1.65 -4.56 -6.84
CA MET A 51 -2.89 -4.56 -7.60
C MET A 51 -2.82 -3.52 -8.74
N PRO A 52 -1.98 -3.76 -9.75
CA PRO A 52 -1.78 -2.81 -10.85
C PRO A 52 -3.08 -2.56 -11.61
N HIS A 53 -3.31 -1.31 -12.02
CA HIS A 53 -4.45 -0.95 -12.89
C HIS A 53 -4.31 -1.50 -14.31
N ARG A 54 -3.08 -1.80 -14.73
CA ARG A 54 -2.75 -2.29 -16.08
C ARG A 54 -2.63 -3.80 -16.04
N MET A 55 -3.47 -4.50 -16.80
CA MET A 55 -3.52 -5.97 -16.81
C MET A 55 -2.21 -6.62 -17.30
N GLU A 56 -1.41 -5.90 -18.09
CA GLU A 56 -0.10 -6.34 -18.56
C GLU A 56 1.00 -6.24 -17.48
N GLU A 57 0.76 -5.49 -16.41
CA GLU A 57 1.72 -5.33 -15.31
C GLU A 57 1.48 -6.38 -14.22
N ARG A 58 2.56 -6.99 -13.72
CA ARG A 58 2.49 -7.90 -12.56
C ARG A 58 2.48 -7.15 -11.23
N PHE A 59 3.12 -6.00 -11.20
CA PHE A 59 3.15 -5.07 -10.08
C PHE A 59 3.10 -3.64 -10.61
N ALA A 60 2.38 -2.78 -9.91
CA ALA A 60 2.40 -1.35 -10.17
C ALA A 60 3.78 -0.79 -9.75
N TYR A 61 4.25 0.25 -10.44
CA TYR A 61 5.53 0.88 -10.13
C TYR A 61 5.28 2.22 -9.43
N PRO A 62 5.58 2.37 -8.13
CA PRO A 62 5.30 3.61 -7.40
C PRO A 62 5.92 4.86 -8.03
N ALA A 63 7.07 4.72 -8.70
CA ALA A 63 7.71 5.82 -9.43
C ALA A 63 6.88 6.37 -10.60
N HIS A 64 5.90 5.61 -11.09
CA HIS A 64 4.99 6.00 -12.17
C HIS A 64 3.61 6.44 -11.67
N ALA A 65 3.37 6.43 -10.36
CA ALA A 65 2.08 6.82 -9.79
C ALA A 65 1.75 8.28 -10.16
N PRO A 66 0.51 8.61 -10.57
CA PRO A 66 0.10 9.99 -10.77
C PRO A 66 0.19 10.81 -9.48
N TYR A 67 0.40 12.13 -9.58
CA TYR A 67 0.45 12.99 -8.38
C TYR A 67 -0.85 12.93 -7.56
N ILE A 68 -2.03 12.97 -8.20
CA ILE A 68 -3.34 12.87 -7.53
C ILE A 68 -3.66 11.40 -7.21
N SER A 69 -2.87 10.80 -6.32
CA SER A 69 -3.06 9.42 -5.87
C SER A 69 -2.59 9.18 -4.44
N VAL A 70 -3.08 8.07 -3.87
CA VAL A 70 -2.59 7.45 -2.66
C VAL A 70 -1.82 6.20 -3.05
N VAL A 71 -0.53 6.13 -2.72
CA VAL A 71 0.32 4.99 -2.99
C VAL A 71 0.48 4.12 -1.74
N THR A 72 0.36 2.79 -1.90
CA THR A 72 0.58 1.82 -0.83
C THR A 72 1.09 0.48 -1.38
N PRO A 73 1.90 -0.29 -0.64
CA PRO A 73 2.22 -1.68 -1.03
C PRO A 73 0.99 -2.59 -1.10
N SER A 74 0.06 -2.38 -0.17
CA SER A 74 -1.02 -3.31 0.17
C SER A 74 -2.15 -2.60 0.90
N THR A 75 -3.31 -3.25 1.00
CA THR A 75 -4.43 -2.81 1.84
C THR A 75 -4.69 -3.83 2.94
N HIS A 76 -5.64 -3.52 3.82
CA HIS A 76 -6.09 -4.43 4.88
C HIS A 76 -6.71 -5.73 4.35
N ASP A 77 -7.19 -5.74 3.10
CA ASP A 77 -7.76 -6.90 2.41
C ASP A 77 -6.69 -7.81 1.78
N MET A 78 -5.42 -7.46 1.93
CA MET A 78 -4.31 -8.21 1.37
C MET A 78 -3.36 -8.66 2.48
N GLU A 79 -2.53 -9.65 2.21
CA GLU A 79 -1.51 -10.08 3.18
C GLU A 79 -0.49 -8.96 3.43
N PRO A 80 0.00 -8.77 4.66
CA PRO A 80 1.19 -7.93 4.89
C PRO A 80 2.38 -8.40 4.03
N ILE A 81 3.34 -7.51 3.73
CA ILE A 81 4.43 -7.77 2.78
C ILE A 81 5.16 -9.08 3.10
N ALA A 82 5.48 -9.31 4.38
CA ALA A 82 6.22 -10.50 4.79
C ALA A 82 5.43 -11.80 4.62
N LEU A 83 4.11 -11.76 4.85
CA LEU A 83 3.25 -12.94 4.68
C LEU A 83 3.06 -13.24 3.18
N TRP A 84 2.77 -12.22 2.39
CA TRP A 84 2.66 -12.33 0.92
C TRP A 84 3.93 -12.94 0.32
N TRP A 85 5.09 -12.47 0.75
CA TRP A 85 6.39 -12.94 0.27
C TRP A 85 6.56 -14.45 0.45
N GLN A 86 6.10 -14.99 1.59
CA GLN A 86 6.21 -16.42 1.91
C GLN A 86 5.15 -17.26 1.20
N GLN A 87 3.92 -16.75 1.09
CA GLN A 87 2.80 -17.48 0.47
C GLN A 87 2.86 -17.51 -1.06
N HIS A 88 3.52 -16.53 -1.68
CA HIS A 88 3.61 -16.39 -3.14
C HIS A 88 5.07 -16.42 -3.63
N PRO A 89 5.83 -17.51 -3.44
CA PRO A 89 7.27 -17.54 -3.73
C PRO A 89 7.61 -17.26 -5.20
N GLY A 90 6.73 -17.61 -6.14
CA GLY A 90 6.90 -17.29 -7.56
C GLY A 90 6.74 -15.81 -7.89
N ASP A 91 5.82 -15.11 -7.21
CA ASP A 91 5.65 -13.66 -7.33
C ASP A 91 6.79 -12.93 -6.60
N ALA A 92 7.15 -13.38 -5.39
CA ALA A 92 8.27 -12.87 -4.62
C ALA A 92 9.58 -12.99 -5.39
N GLN A 93 9.84 -14.11 -6.08
CA GLN A 93 11.02 -14.29 -6.94
C GLN A 93 11.07 -13.29 -8.09
N TYR A 94 9.96 -13.09 -8.79
CA TYR A 94 9.88 -12.10 -9.84
C TYR A 94 10.12 -10.70 -9.28
N TYR A 95 9.44 -10.36 -8.18
CA TYR A 95 9.55 -9.07 -7.52
C TYR A 95 10.97 -8.78 -7.07
N TYR A 96 11.63 -9.73 -6.40
CA TYR A 96 13.01 -9.61 -5.94
C TYR A 96 13.97 -9.30 -7.10
N GLN A 97 13.85 -10.00 -8.23
CA GLN A 97 14.77 -9.84 -9.37
C GLN A 97 14.45 -8.65 -10.27
N HIS A 98 13.18 -8.42 -10.59
CA HIS A 98 12.79 -7.48 -11.65
C HIS A 98 12.37 -6.14 -11.06
N VAL A 99 11.80 -6.18 -9.86
CA VAL A 99 11.17 -5.02 -9.23
C VAL A 99 12.15 -4.41 -8.22
N LEU A 100 12.77 -5.22 -7.35
CA LEU A 100 13.84 -4.78 -6.44
C LEU A 100 15.24 -4.81 -7.06
N GLN A 101 15.38 -5.34 -8.28
CA GLN A 101 16.66 -5.44 -9.01
C GLN A 101 17.77 -6.13 -8.21
N GLN A 102 17.41 -7.18 -7.45
CA GLN A 102 18.36 -7.98 -6.70
C GLN A 102 18.77 -9.23 -7.47
N GLU A 103 19.97 -9.72 -7.20
CA GLU A 103 20.52 -10.91 -7.85
C GLU A 103 20.24 -12.19 -7.05
N GLY A 104 20.16 -13.32 -7.74
CA GLY A 104 20.08 -14.65 -7.14
C GLY A 104 18.65 -15.12 -6.81
N PRO A 105 18.54 -16.25 -6.08
CA PRO A 105 17.26 -16.77 -5.63
C PRO A 105 16.67 -15.88 -4.54
N VAL A 106 15.35 -15.79 -4.53
CA VAL A 106 14.61 -15.06 -3.49
C VAL A 106 14.85 -15.69 -2.11
N PRO A 107 15.12 -14.90 -1.06
CA PRO A 107 15.12 -15.41 0.31
C PRO A 107 13.75 -16.00 0.68
N ALA A 108 13.74 -17.17 1.33
CA ALA A 108 12.50 -17.81 1.76
C ALA A 108 11.73 -16.97 2.80
N VAL A 109 12.46 -16.22 3.63
CA VAL A 109 11.91 -15.32 4.64
C VAL A 109 12.12 -13.88 4.18
N CYS A 110 11.05 -13.08 4.22
CA CYS A 110 11.15 -11.64 4.01
C CYS A 110 11.72 -10.98 5.27
N THR A 111 12.97 -10.52 5.22
CA THR A 111 13.62 -9.89 6.37
C THR A 111 13.09 -8.46 6.59
N PRO A 112 13.23 -7.90 7.81
CA PRO A 112 12.92 -6.49 8.07
C PRO A 112 13.59 -5.53 7.07
N GLU A 113 14.81 -5.82 6.63
CA GLU A 113 15.54 -5.04 5.62
C GLU A 113 14.85 -5.05 4.25
N LEU A 114 14.29 -6.18 3.83
CA LEU A 114 13.54 -6.29 2.58
C LEU A 114 12.22 -5.51 2.66
N VAL A 115 11.48 -5.64 3.76
CA VAL A 115 10.24 -4.86 3.97
C VAL A 115 10.54 -3.37 3.98
N LYS A 116 11.59 -2.96 4.70
CA LYS A 116 12.08 -1.58 4.69
C LYS A 116 12.41 -1.09 3.28
N LEU A 117 13.11 -1.89 2.46
CA LEU A 117 13.46 -1.52 1.09
C LEU A 117 12.19 -1.25 0.26
N ILE A 118 11.18 -2.11 0.41
CA ILE A 118 9.88 -1.96 -0.27
C ILE A 118 9.19 -0.66 0.17
N LEU A 119 9.07 -0.41 1.48
CA LEU A 119 8.46 0.81 2.01
C LEU A 119 9.21 2.08 1.56
N GLN A 120 10.54 2.07 1.56
CA GLN A 120 11.33 3.22 1.11
C GLN A 120 11.11 3.53 -0.37
N ARG A 121 10.88 2.53 -1.21
CA ARG A 121 10.56 2.75 -2.62
C ARG A 121 9.22 3.46 -2.79
N GLN A 122 8.22 3.10 -1.99
CA GLN A 122 6.92 3.77 -1.99
C GLN A 122 7.06 5.26 -1.64
N LEU A 123 7.88 5.56 -0.62
CA LEU A 123 8.17 6.95 -0.24
C LEU A 123 8.81 7.76 -1.39
N HIS A 124 9.51 7.12 -2.32
CA HIS A 124 10.13 7.81 -3.46
C HIS A 124 9.17 8.01 -4.65
N SER A 125 7.91 7.58 -4.54
CA SER A 125 6.88 7.88 -5.55
C SER A 125 6.64 9.39 -5.67
N PRO A 126 6.11 9.89 -6.80
CA PRO A 126 5.67 11.28 -6.91
C PRO A 126 4.23 11.49 -6.41
N ALA A 127 3.56 10.45 -5.89
CA ALA A 127 2.18 10.54 -5.42
C ALA A 127 2.02 11.53 -4.26
N MET A 128 0.86 12.17 -4.17
CA MET A 128 0.52 13.10 -3.11
C MET A 128 0.66 12.43 -1.74
N TRP A 129 0.04 11.26 -1.56
CA TRP A 129 0.10 10.51 -0.32
C TRP A 129 0.78 9.16 -0.49
N VAL A 130 1.54 8.78 0.53
CA VAL A 130 2.08 7.42 0.69
C VAL A 130 1.58 6.94 2.05
N VAL A 131 0.81 5.87 2.04
CA VAL A 131 0.16 5.31 3.22
C VAL A 131 0.62 3.88 3.38
N PHE A 132 1.00 3.51 4.61
CA PHE A 132 1.43 2.16 4.95
C PHE A 132 0.51 1.54 5.97
N LEU A 133 0.34 0.21 5.87
CA LEU A 133 -0.12 -0.58 6.97
C LEU A 133 0.87 -0.45 8.14
N LEU A 134 0.35 -0.25 9.35
CA LEU A 134 1.18 -0.21 10.55
C LEU A 134 1.95 -1.53 10.73
N GLN A 135 1.35 -2.64 10.32
CA GLN A 135 1.98 -3.96 10.31
C GLN A 135 3.30 -3.96 9.55
N ASP A 136 3.32 -3.46 8.31
CA ASP A 136 4.54 -3.43 7.49
C ASP A 136 5.61 -2.50 8.08
N VAL A 137 5.19 -1.40 8.71
CA VAL A 137 6.09 -0.50 9.44
C VAL A 137 6.75 -1.20 10.64
N LEU A 138 5.98 -1.99 11.40
CA LEU A 138 6.50 -2.77 12.54
C LEU A 138 7.39 -3.92 12.08
N ILE A 139 7.02 -4.63 11.00
CA ILE A 139 7.83 -5.71 10.41
C ILE A 139 9.17 -5.17 9.91
N ALA A 140 9.20 -3.95 9.34
CA ALA A 140 10.43 -3.31 8.88
C ALA A 140 11.40 -2.92 10.01
N ASP A 141 10.97 -3.00 11.29
CA ASP A 141 11.81 -2.77 12.45
C ASP A 141 12.22 -4.08 13.12
N LYS A 142 13.51 -4.42 13.02
CA LYS A 142 14.09 -5.63 13.61
C LYS A 142 13.81 -5.83 15.11
N ASP A 143 13.58 -4.74 15.85
CA ASP A 143 13.37 -4.80 17.30
C ASP A 143 11.88 -4.95 17.67
N LEU A 144 10.97 -4.69 16.72
CA LEU A 144 9.51 -4.75 16.92
C LEU A 144 8.83 -5.85 16.12
N HIS A 145 9.52 -6.45 15.13
CA HIS A 145 8.94 -7.53 14.34
C HIS A 145 8.69 -8.80 15.15
N ILE A 146 7.62 -9.51 14.80
CA ILE A 146 7.34 -10.88 15.21
C ILE A 146 7.76 -11.81 14.07
N GLU A 147 8.37 -12.96 14.42
CA GLU A 147 8.92 -13.90 13.44
C GLU A 147 7.84 -14.50 12.51
N ASP A 148 6.67 -14.87 13.05
CA ASP A 148 5.56 -15.41 12.26
C ASP A 148 4.74 -14.28 11.63
N PRO A 149 4.79 -14.09 10.30
CA PRO A 149 4.07 -13.00 9.64
C PRO A 149 2.56 -13.22 9.58
N THR A 150 2.05 -14.44 9.84
CA THR A 150 0.61 -14.72 9.85
C THR A 150 -0.11 -13.92 10.94
N HIS A 151 0.58 -13.61 12.03
CA HIS A 151 0.07 -12.78 13.12
C HIS A 151 -0.30 -11.36 12.70
N TYR A 152 0.17 -10.86 11.56
CA TYR A 152 -0.10 -9.49 11.10
C TYR A 152 -1.32 -9.37 10.17
N ARG A 153 -1.89 -10.50 9.72
CA ARG A 153 -3.01 -10.48 8.76
C ARG A 153 -4.28 -10.03 9.46
N ILE A 154 -4.87 -8.93 8.99
CA ILE A 154 -6.12 -8.38 9.54
C ILE A 154 -7.37 -8.95 8.86
N ASN A 155 -7.31 -9.21 7.55
CA ASN A 155 -8.41 -9.79 6.79
C ASN A 155 -7.96 -10.89 5.82
N ASP A 156 -8.90 -11.79 5.52
CA ASP A 156 -8.88 -12.66 4.35
C ASP A 156 -10.20 -12.56 3.59
N PRO A 157 -10.30 -11.74 2.52
CA PRO A 157 -11.53 -11.61 1.74
C PRO A 157 -12.02 -12.91 1.09
N GLY A 158 -11.15 -13.92 0.96
CA GLY A 158 -11.50 -15.23 0.43
C GLY A 158 -12.12 -16.17 1.47
N ASN A 159 -12.22 -15.75 2.73
CA ASN A 159 -12.74 -16.54 3.83
C ASN A 159 -13.96 -15.85 4.45
N ASP A 160 -15.16 -16.33 4.12
CA ASP A 160 -16.43 -15.79 4.63
C ASP A 160 -16.58 -15.89 6.16
N ASP A 161 -15.84 -16.82 6.79
CA ASP A 161 -15.82 -17.03 8.25
C ASP A 161 -14.67 -16.24 8.93
N HIS A 162 -13.96 -15.38 8.21
CA HIS A 162 -12.83 -14.63 8.76
C HIS A 162 -13.27 -13.66 9.87
N VAL A 163 -12.52 -13.68 10.97
CA VAL A 163 -12.77 -12.81 12.11
C VAL A 163 -11.74 -11.67 12.12
N TRP A 164 -12.23 -10.45 12.23
CA TRP A 164 -11.43 -9.22 12.28
C TRP A 164 -10.83 -8.98 13.68
N ASP A 165 -9.96 -9.87 14.15
CA ASP A 165 -9.45 -9.88 15.52
C ASP A 165 -7.96 -9.54 15.66
N TYR A 166 -7.28 -9.22 14.55
CA TYR A 166 -5.90 -8.73 14.60
C TYR A 166 -5.76 -7.54 15.55
N ARG A 167 -4.78 -7.65 16.46
CA ARG A 167 -4.36 -6.56 17.34
C ARG A 167 -2.86 -6.38 17.22
N VAL A 168 -2.44 -5.13 17.17
CA VAL A 168 -1.02 -4.77 17.28
C VAL A 168 -0.50 -5.27 18.62
N HIS A 169 0.65 -5.93 18.61
CA HIS A 169 1.25 -6.62 19.75
C HIS A 169 1.92 -5.69 20.77
N ILE A 170 1.94 -4.38 20.48
CA ILE A 170 2.38 -3.32 21.37
C ILE A 170 1.24 -2.34 21.60
N THR A 171 1.20 -1.76 22.79
CA THR A 171 0.23 -0.73 23.17
C THR A 171 0.49 0.60 22.47
N VAL A 172 -0.47 1.51 22.51
CA VAL A 172 -0.32 2.86 21.95
C VAL A 172 0.74 3.65 22.73
N GLU A 173 0.79 3.45 24.05
CA GLU A 173 1.79 4.04 24.94
C GLU A 173 3.20 3.55 24.59
N GLU A 174 3.39 2.23 24.45
CA GLU A 174 4.68 1.67 24.04
C GLU A 174 5.09 2.12 22.64
N LEU A 175 4.14 2.24 21.70
CA LEU A 175 4.39 2.76 20.35
C LEU A 175 4.83 4.22 20.39
N SER A 176 4.19 5.05 21.22
CA SER A 176 4.56 6.46 21.43
C SER A 176 5.97 6.61 22.01
N ASP A 177 6.43 5.62 22.79
CA ASP A 177 7.77 5.60 23.38
C ASP A 177 8.85 5.06 22.41
N GLN A 178 8.49 4.58 21.22
CA GLN A 178 9.44 4.10 20.19
C GLN A 178 10.17 5.24 19.45
N GLN A 179 10.98 6.00 20.18
CA GLN A 179 11.79 7.10 19.61
C GLN A 179 12.77 6.62 18.53
N ALA A 180 13.26 5.39 18.64
CA ALA A 180 14.13 4.78 17.62
C ALA A 180 13.38 4.57 16.29
N LEU A 181 12.16 4.05 16.33
CA LEU A 181 11.30 3.89 15.14
C LEU A 181 10.97 5.26 14.54
N ALA A 182 10.50 6.20 15.36
CA ALA A 182 10.17 7.56 14.93
C ALA A 182 11.37 8.24 14.24
N GLY A 183 12.58 8.12 14.81
CA GLY A 183 13.81 8.63 14.22
C GLY A 183 14.17 7.97 12.88
N LYS A 184 13.97 6.65 12.74
CA LYS A 184 14.16 5.92 11.47
C LYS A 184 13.17 6.43 10.41
N LEU A 185 11.88 6.51 10.73
CA LEU A 185 10.83 6.98 9.82
C LEU A 185 11.06 8.42 9.38
N HIS A 186 11.36 9.32 10.32
CA HIS A 186 11.67 10.72 10.02
C HIS A 186 12.83 10.86 9.04
N LYS A 187 13.87 10.03 9.20
CA LYS A 187 15.00 9.98 8.26
C LYS A 187 14.57 9.50 6.87
N TRP A 188 13.67 8.53 6.77
CA TRP A 188 13.18 8.04 5.47
C TRP A 188 12.31 9.09 4.78
N ILE A 189 11.41 9.73 5.52
CA ILE A 189 10.53 10.82 5.03
C ILE A 189 11.37 12.00 4.52
N ARG A 190 12.38 12.46 5.29
CA ARG A 190 13.27 13.54 4.84
C ARG A 190 14.06 13.17 3.59
N LYS A 191 14.62 11.96 3.54
CA LYS A 191 15.42 11.50 2.39
C LYS A 191 14.61 11.37 1.10
N SER A 192 13.32 11.12 1.22
CA SER A 192 12.39 11.00 0.09
C SER A 192 11.75 12.33 -0.33
N GLY A 193 12.07 13.44 0.33
CA GLY A 193 11.51 14.76 -0.01
C GLY A 193 10.06 14.96 0.44
N ARG A 194 9.59 14.19 1.42
CA ARG A 194 8.20 14.22 1.95
C ARG A 194 8.05 14.90 3.31
N ALA A 195 9.07 15.66 3.75
CA ALA A 195 9.12 16.33 5.05
C ALA A 195 8.67 17.78 5.00
#